data_AF-A0A2V7AAU0-F1
#
_entry.id   AF-A0A2V7AAU0-F1
#
_cell.length_a   1.000
_cell.length_b   1.000
_cell.length_c   1.000
_cell.angle_alpha   90.00
_cell.angle_beta   90.00
_cell.angle_gamma   90.00
#
_symmetry.space_group_name_H-M   'P 1'
#
loop_
_entity.id
_entity.type
_entity.pdbx_description
1 polymer ?
#
loop_
_entity_poly.entity_id
_entity_poly.type
_entity_poly.pdbx_seq_one_letter_code
_entity_poly.pdbx_strand_id
1 'polypeptide(L)'
;MLIVDSQIRLWQNGKMSAHHRQIPTYSVDDALAEMASAGVDCAVIHPPSSLGEAVNVLAVEAVRKRPDKFCILGHFDLQSPDREKIVVNWPERPGM
;
A
#
# COMPACT_ATOMS: atom_id res chain seq x y z
N MET A 1 -8.13 -10.24 -20.17
CA MET A 1 -8.85 -9.05 -19.68
C MET A 1 -8.06 -8.53 -18.50
N LEU A 2 -7.77 -7.23 -18.42
CA LEU A 2 -7.05 -6.66 -17.28
C LEU A 2 -7.97 -6.61 -16.04
N ILE A 3 -7.52 -7.17 -14.91
CA ILE A 3 -8.23 -7.13 -13.62
C ILE A 3 -7.35 -6.39 -12.60
N VAL A 4 -7.88 -5.31 -12.05
CA VAL A 4 -7.19 -4.49 -11.06
C VAL A 4 -7.99 -4.49 -9.75
N ASP A 5 -7.36 -4.93 -8.67
CA ASP A 5 -7.92 -4.75 -7.33
C ASP A 5 -7.71 -3.30 -6.88
N SER A 6 -8.80 -2.55 -6.77
CA SER A 6 -8.75 -1.13 -6.40
C SER A 6 -8.35 -0.87 -4.95
N GLN A 7 -8.23 -1.90 -4.10
CA GLN A 7 -7.82 -1.71 -2.71
C GLN A 7 -7.29 -2.98 -2.04
N ILE A 8 -5.98 -3.04 -1.83
CA ILE A 8 -5.32 -3.97 -0.90
C ILE A 8 -4.62 -3.23 0.23
N ARG A 9 -4.26 -3.96 1.29
CA ARG A 9 -3.45 -3.45 2.42
C ARG A 9 -2.24 -4.34 2.60
N LEU A 10 -1.10 -3.75 2.94
CA LEU A 10 0.09 -4.44 3.41
C LEU A 10 0.39 -3.99 4.84
N TRP A 11 0.87 -4.89 5.69
CA TRP A 11 1.30 -4.54 7.04
C TRP A 11 2.36 -5.52 7.56
N GLN A 12 3.17 -5.05 8.51
CA GLN A 12 4.20 -5.85 9.15
C GLN A 12 4.18 -5.60 10.66
N ASN A 13 4.26 -6.69 11.44
CA ASN A 13 4.29 -6.66 12.91
C ASN A 13 3.19 -5.75 13.52
N GLY A 14 1.97 -5.84 12.99
CA GLY A 14 0.85 -4.99 13.33
C GLY A 14 -0.41 -5.77 13.65
N LYS A 15 -1.30 -5.17 14.43
CA LYS A 15 -2.63 -5.72 14.72
C LYS A 15 -3.69 -4.87 14.02
N MET A 16 -4.31 -5.45 13.00
CA MET A 16 -5.41 -4.82 12.27
C MET A 16 -6.74 -4.96 13.02
N SER A 17 -7.75 -4.18 12.60
CA SER A 17 -9.12 -4.33 13.09
C SER A 17 -9.70 -5.71 12.73
N ALA A 18 -10.78 -6.11 13.41
CA ALA A 18 -11.37 -7.45 13.29
C ALA A 18 -11.82 -7.83 11.86
N HIS A 19 -12.05 -6.85 10.98
CA HIS A 19 -12.44 -7.07 9.58
C HIS A 19 -11.27 -7.49 8.68
N HIS A 20 -10.03 -7.44 9.17
CA HIS A 20 -8.84 -7.86 8.43
C HIS A 20 -8.40 -9.26 8.84
N ARG A 21 -7.46 -9.84 8.08
CA ARG A 21 -6.80 -11.09 8.47
C ARG A 21 -6.18 -10.92 9.86
N GLN A 22 -6.40 -11.91 10.72
CA GLN A 22 -5.87 -11.94 12.09
C GLN A 22 -4.45 -12.55 12.10
N ILE A 23 -3.54 -11.92 11.34
CA ILE A 23 -2.12 -12.30 11.22
C ILE A 23 -1.24 -11.06 11.46
N PRO A 24 -0.03 -11.22 12.01
CA PRO A 24 0.83 -10.09 12.36
C PRO A 24 1.42 -9.36 11.15
N THR A 25 1.56 -10.06 10.02
CA THR A 25 2.15 -9.54 8.79
C THR A 25 1.39 -10.08 7.59
N TYR A 26 1.12 -9.21 6.63
CA TYR A 26 0.70 -9.56 5.28
C TYR A 26 1.62 -8.82 4.31
N SER A 27 2.51 -9.58 3.70
CA SER A 27 3.66 -9.09 2.94
C SER A 27 3.35 -8.88 1.46
N VAL A 28 4.32 -8.31 0.74
CA VAL A 28 4.26 -8.19 -0.72
C VAL A 28 4.16 -9.57 -1.38
N ASP A 29 4.89 -10.56 -0.88
CA ASP A 29 4.90 -11.91 -1.45
C ASP A 29 3.56 -12.62 -1.23
N ASP A 30 2.93 -12.42 -0.06
CA ASP A 30 1.57 -12.91 0.21
C ASP A 30 0.56 -12.29 -0.77
N ALA A 31 0.61 -10.97 -0.96
CA ALA A 31 -0.27 -10.27 -1.90
C ALA A 31 -0.08 -10.77 -3.35
N LEU A 32 1.17 -10.94 -3.80
CA LEU A 32 1.46 -11.43 -5.15
C LEU A 32 0.97 -12.87 -5.36
N ALA A 33 1.15 -13.75 -4.37
CA ALA A 33 0.68 -15.13 -4.44
C ALA A 33 -0.85 -15.20 -4.52
N GLU A 34 -1.55 -14.38 -3.72
CA GLU A 34 -3.01 -14.32 -3.73
C GLU A 34 -3.55 -13.68 -5.01
N MET A 35 -2.93 -12.60 -5.51
CA MET A 35 -3.27 -12.00 -6.80
C MET A 35 -3.14 -13.02 -7.94
N ALA A 36 -2.03 -13.78 -7.98
CA ALA A 36 -1.83 -14.82 -8.98
C ALA A 36 -2.88 -15.93 -8.91
N SER A 37 -3.25 -16.37 -7.69
CA SER A 37 -4.29 -17.37 -7.46
C SER A 37 -5.68 -16.87 -7.90
N ALA A 38 -5.97 -15.59 -7.68
CA ALA A 38 -7.25 -14.96 -8.02
C ALA A 38 -7.35 -14.46 -9.47
N GLY A 39 -6.26 -14.48 -10.24
CA GLY A 39 -6.20 -13.91 -11.58
C GLY A 39 -6.26 -12.37 -11.61
N VAL A 40 -5.77 -11.71 -10.55
CA VAL A 40 -5.65 -10.24 -10.46
C VAL A 40 -4.30 -9.83 -11.03
N ASP A 41 -4.29 -8.89 -11.96
CA ASP A 41 -3.08 -8.46 -12.67
C ASP A 41 -2.28 -7.43 -11.87
N CYS A 42 -2.98 -6.44 -11.30
CA CYS A 42 -2.42 -5.30 -10.56
C CYS A 42 -3.31 -4.91 -9.35
N ALA A 43 -2.76 -4.16 -8.40
CA ALA A 43 -3.52 -3.68 -7.24
C ALA A 43 -3.10 -2.29 -6.76
N VAL A 44 -4.05 -1.55 -6.16
CA VAL A 44 -3.80 -0.29 -5.47
C VAL A 44 -3.59 -0.57 -3.98
N ILE A 45 -2.42 -0.24 -3.46
CA ILE A 45 -2.12 -0.35 -2.03
C ILE A 45 -2.69 0.88 -1.32
N HIS A 46 -3.58 0.65 -0.36
CA HIS A 46 -4.06 1.64 0.59
C HIS A 46 -3.40 1.39 1.95
N PRO A 47 -2.40 2.18 2.37
CA PRO A 47 -1.74 1.98 3.65
C PRO A 47 -2.74 2.03 4.81
N PRO A 48 -2.76 1.04 5.72
CA PRO A 48 -3.65 1.06 6.89
C PRO A 48 -3.24 2.14 7.90
N SER A 49 -3.83 3.33 7.77
CA SER A 49 -3.54 4.51 8.59
C SER A 49 -3.62 4.28 10.10
N SER A 50 -4.42 3.29 10.55
CA SER A 50 -4.51 2.88 11.96
C SER A 50 -3.19 2.37 12.55
N LEU A 51 -2.21 2.04 11.71
CA LEU A 51 -0.87 1.59 12.12
C LEU A 51 0.21 2.68 12.01
N GLY A 52 -0.18 3.93 11.74
CA GLY A 52 0.73 5.07 11.65
C GLY A 52 1.51 5.16 10.33
N GLU A 53 2.54 6.01 10.29
CA GLU A 53 3.22 6.38 9.03
C GLU A 53 4.09 5.25 8.43
N ALA A 54 4.55 4.29 9.24
CA ALA A 54 5.43 3.22 8.79
C ALA A 54 4.82 2.38 7.65
N VAL A 55 3.49 2.28 7.58
CA VAL A 55 2.80 1.53 6.53
C VAL A 55 2.82 2.22 5.17
N ASN A 56 2.98 3.53 5.13
CA ASN A 56 3.19 4.28 3.89
C ASN A 56 4.56 3.95 3.29
N VAL A 57 5.60 3.92 4.13
CA VAL A 57 6.96 3.53 3.71
C VAL A 57 6.96 2.12 3.12
N LEU A 58 6.33 1.16 3.80
CA LEU A 58 6.16 -0.21 3.31
C LEU A 58 5.49 -0.27 1.94
N ALA A 59 4.40 0.50 1.76
CA ALA A 59 3.66 0.54 0.50
C ALA A 59 4.48 1.17 -0.63
N VAL A 60 5.18 2.27 -0.38
CA VAL A 60 6.09 2.90 -1.35
C VAL A 60 7.19 1.94 -1.77
N GLU A 61 7.79 1.22 -0.82
CA GLU A 61 8.80 0.20 -1.14
C GLU A 61 8.25 -0.93 -2.01
N ALA A 62 7.00 -1.36 -1.76
CA ALA A 62 6.34 -2.37 -2.58
C ALA A 62 6.14 -1.89 -4.02
N VAL A 63 5.65 -0.66 -4.22
CA VAL A 63 5.50 -0.04 -5.55
C VAL A 63 6.85 0.10 -6.24
N ARG A 64 7.89 0.55 -5.53
CA ARG A 64 9.25 0.67 -6.10
C ARG A 64 9.80 -0.67 -6.57
N LYS A 65 9.57 -1.74 -5.81
CA LYS A 65 10.06 -3.09 -6.15
C LYS A 65 9.27 -3.70 -7.30
N ARG A 66 7.96 -3.44 -7.39
CA ARG A 66 7.02 -4.05 -8.34
C ARG A 66 6.09 -3.01 -8.98
N PRO A 67 6.64 -2.05 -9.75
CA PRO A 67 5.84 -0.99 -10.37
C PRO A 67 4.90 -1.52 -11.47
N ASP A 68 5.12 -2.75 -11.95
CA ASP A 68 4.24 -3.48 -12.86
C ASP A 68 3.00 -4.06 -12.15
N LYS A 69 3.04 -4.18 -10.82
CA LYS A 69 1.98 -4.82 -10.02
C LYS A 69 1.22 -3.85 -9.14
N PHE A 70 1.89 -2.82 -8.61
CA PHE A 70 1.31 -1.98 -7.59
C PHE A 70 1.36 -0.50 -7.96
N CYS A 71 0.33 0.22 -7.53
CA CYS A 71 0.40 1.65 -7.25
C CYS A 71 -0.12 1.90 -5.83
N ILE A 72 -0.02 3.14 -5.34
CA ILE A 72 -0.38 3.49 -3.96
C ILE A 72 -1.41 4.61 -3.93
N LEU A 73 -2.38 4.49 -3.02
CA LEU A 73 -3.12 5.64 -2.50
C LEU A 73 -2.30 6.22 -1.34
N GLY A 74 -1.51 7.25 -1.62
CA GLY A 74 -0.53 7.81 -0.69
C GLY A 74 -1.11 8.15 0.69
N HIS A 75 -0.35 7.84 1.74
CA HIS A 75 -0.68 8.21 3.12
C HIS A 75 0.31 9.24 3.64
N PHE A 76 -0.18 10.19 4.43
CA PHE A 76 0.63 11.21 5.12
C PHE A 76 -0.23 11.89 6.20
N ASP A 77 0.42 12.64 7.09
CA ASP A 77 -0.28 13.45 8.09
C ASP A 77 -1.06 14.61 7.45
N LEU A 78 -2.39 14.52 7.49
CA LEU A 78 -3.30 15.55 6.97
C LEU A 78 -3.29 16.84 7.80
N GLN A 79 -2.82 16.80 9.05
CA GLN A 79 -2.68 17.97 9.92
C GLN A 79 -1.33 18.67 9.76
N SER A 80 -0.40 18.07 9.00
CA SER A 80 0.89 18.68 8.71
C SER A 80 0.70 20.07 8.08
N PRO A 81 1.43 21.10 8.56
CA PRO A 81 1.39 22.42 7.93
C PRO A 81 1.93 22.40 6.49
N ASP A 82 2.69 21.36 6.10
CA ASP A 82 3.28 21.20 4.78
C ASP A 82 2.49 20.24 3.87
N ARG A 83 1.26 19.83 4.24
CA ARG A 83 0.43 18.85 3.48
C ARG A 83 0.37 19.08 1.97
N GLU A 84 0.25 20.32 1.53
CA GLU A 84 0.17 20.66 0.11
C GLU A 84 1.51 20.42 -0.59
N LYS A 85 2.62 20.80 0.04
CA LYS A 85 3.97 20.55 -0.47
C LYS A 85 4.28 19.06 -0.53
N ILE A 86 3.80 18.28 0.45
CA ILE A 86 3.95 16.82 0.45
C ILE A 86 3.34 16.25 -0.83
N VAL A 87 2.10 16.61 -1.15
CA VAL A 87 1.37 16.10 -2.32
C VAL A 87 1.97 16.61 -3.63
N VAL A 88 2.32 17.89 -3.72
CA VAL A 88 2.93 18.49 -4.92
C VAL A 88 4.23 17.78 -5.31
N ASN A 89 5.00 17.29 -4.32
CA ASN A 89 6.27 16.62 -4.56
C ASN A 89 6.14 15.09 -4.73
N TRP A 90 4.94 14.51 -4.76
CA TRP A 90 4.76 13.07 -5.00
C TRP A 90 5.32 12.58 -6.35
N PRO A 91 5.15 13.30 -7.47
CA PRO A 91 5.72 12.86 -8.75
C PRO A 91 7.26 12.75 -8.74
N GLU A 92 7.93 13.43 -7.80
CA GLU A 92 9.39 13.38 -7.64
C GLU A 92 9.86 12.18 -6.78
N ARG A 93 8.92 11.47 -6.14
CA ARG A 93 9.20 10.37 -5.21
C ARG A 93 8.94 9.03 -5.92
N PRO A 94 9.98 8.23 -6.22
CA PRO A 94 9.78 6.91 -6.81
C PRO A 94 8.87 6.03 -5.95
N GLY A 95 7.80 5.52 -6.55
CA GLY A 95 6.79 4.68 -5.90
C GLY A 95 5.63 5.44 -5.25
N MET A 96 5.55 6.76 -5.44
CA MET A 96 4.39 7.61 -5.16
C MET A 96 3.74 8.09 -6.45
#